data_AF-H6SQR7-F1
#
_entry.id   AF-H6SQR7-F1
#
_cell.length_a   1.000
_cell.length_b   1.000
_cell.length_c   1.000
_cell.angle_alpha   90.00
_cell.angle_beta   90.00
_cell.angle_gamma   90.00
#
_symmetry.space_group_name_H-M   'P 1'
#
loop_
_entity.id
_entity.type
_entity.pdbx_description
1 polymer ?
#
loop_
_entity_poly.entity_id
_entity_poly.type
_entity_poly.pdbx_seq_one_letter_code
_entity_poly.pdbx_strand_id
1 'polypeptide(L)'
;MLETQNLFGHVGGGRFDTLLDAVHAYVHNLNTHPQYEGFRLARSQARAEGEKTLDGDRLAATLRGYSTRGMAYVADLRALMRDNTMASLDGARLGRVTPRRWAQAW
;
A
#
# COMPACT_ATOMS: atom_id res chain seq x y z
N MET A 1 -19.96 -12.01 6.58
CA MET A 1 -18.78 -12.24 7.45
C MET A 1 -17.59 -12.64 6.57
N LEU A 2 -16.98 -11.68 5.85
CA LEU A 2 -15.90 -11.94 4.88
C LEU A 2 -14.77 -10.88 4.91
N GLU A 3 -14.72 -9.99 5.91
CA GLU A 3 -13.78 -8.85 5.87
C GLU A 3 -12.34 -9.18 6.29
N THR A 4 -12.08 -10.26 7.02
CA THR A 4 -10.73 -10.55 7.56
C THR A 4 -9.95 -11.59 6.78
N GLN A 5 -10.59 -12.45 5.99
CA GLN A 5 -9.89 -13.58 5.36
C GLN A 5 -9.12 -13.21 4.08
N ASN A 6 -9.58 -12.21 3.32
CA ASN A 6 -8.85 -11.71 2.14
C ASN A 6 -7.72 -10.73 2.48
N LEU A 7 -7.74 -10.16 3.70
CA LEU A 7 -6.86 -9.06 4.07
C LEU A 7 -5.57 -9.50 4.75
N PHE A 8 -5.50 -10.75 5.24
CA PHE A 8 -4.39 -11.26 6.06
C PHE A 8 -4.03 -12.70 5.72
N GLY A 9 -3.88 -13.04 4.43
CA GLY A 9 -3.35 -14.33 4.02
C GLY A 9 -2.01 -14.62 4.71
N HIS A 10 -2.07 -15.29 5.86
CA HIS A 10 -0.96 -15.67 6.74
C HIS A 10 -0.17 -14.51 7.36
N VAL A 11 -0.83 -13.46 7.87
CA VAL A 11 -0.24 -12.69 8.98
C VAL A 11 -0.79 -13.31 10.26
N GLY A 12 0.09 -13.93 11.05
CA GLY A 12 -0.26 -14.60 12.30
C GLY A 12 -1.21 -13.75 13.14
N GLY A 13 -2.27 -14.37 13.66
CA GLY A 13 -3.39 -13.67 14.29
C GLY A 13 -2.97 -12.72 15.41
N GLY A 14 -3.61 -11.56 15.44
CA GLY A 14 -3.51 -10.61 16.56
C GLY A 14 -3.32 -9.19 16.07
N ARG A 15 -3.90 -8.25 16.81
CA ARG A 15 -3.83 -6.80 16.59
C ARG A 15 -2.42 -6.34 16.24
N PHE A 16 -2.31 -5.37 15.35
CA PHE A 16 -1.06 -4.64 15.13
C PHE A 16 -0.74 -3.78 16.36
N ASP A 17 0.52 -3.84 16.80
CA ASP A 17 1.00 -3.01 17.91
C ASP A 17 1.05 -1.53 17.52
N THR A 18 1.29 -1.24 16.25
CA THR A 18 1.29 0.12 15.71
C THR A 18 0.54 0.23 14.38
N LEU A 19 0.12 1.45 14.02
CA LEU A 19 -0.41 1.74 12.69
C LEU A 19 0.60 1.38 11.58
N LEU A 20 1.90 1.59 11.84
CA LEU A 20 2.95 1.28 10.87
C LEU A 20 3.04 -0.22 10.58
N ASP A 21 2.86 -1.06 11.60
CA ASP A 21 2.84 -2.52 11.43
C ASP A 21 1.65 -2.97 10.57
N ALA A 22 0.49 -2.34 10.75
CA ALA A 22 -0.68 -2.57 9.92
C ALA A 22 -0.42 -2.19 8.45
N VAL A 23 0.24 -1.05 8.23
CA VAL A 23 0.64 -0.59 6.88
C VAL A 23 1.64 -1.57 6.26
N HIS A 24 2.66 -2.02 7.00
CA HIS A 24 3.64 -2.99 6.51
C HIS A 24 3.00 -4.32 6.13
N ALA A 25 2.10 -4.85 6.96
CA ALA A 25 1.37 -6.07 6.65
C ALA A 25 0.50 -5.92 5.39
N TYR A 26 -0.16 -4.77 5.23
CA TYR A 26 -0.95 -4.51 4.03
C TYR A 26 -0.08 -4.42 2.77
N VAL A 27 1.04 -3.68 2.83
CA VAL A 27 2.01 -3.61 1.74
C VAL A 27 2.56 -5.00 1.42
N HIS A 28 2.84 -5.83 2.42
CA HIS A 28 3.23 -7.22 2.20
C HIS A 28 2.17 -7.97 1.38
N ASN A 29 0.90 -7.88 1.77
CA ASN A 29 -0.18 -8.58 1.08
C ASN A 29 -0.37 -8.12 -0.36
N LEU A 30 -0.26 -6.82 -0.66
CA LEU A 30 -0.24 -6.32 -2.05
C LEU A 30 0.87 -6.98 -2.90
N ASN A 31 1.99 -7.33 -2.26
CA ASN A 31 3.15 -7.90 -2.91
C ASN A 31 3.18 -9.44 -2.95
N THR A 32 2.33 -10.14 -2.19
CA THR A 32 2.39 -11.61 -2.08
C THR A 32 1.07 -12.31 -2.37
N HIS A 33 -0.08 -11.70 -2.06
CA HIS A 33 -1.36 -12.41 -2.12
C HIS A 33 -1.86 -12.57 -3.58
N PRO A 34 -2.41 -13.74 -3.99
CA PRO A 34 -2.86 -13.99 -5.35
C PRO A 34 -3.88 -12.98 -5.88
N GLN A 35 -4.81 -12.52 -5.04
CA GLN A 35 -5.84 -11.54 -5.43
C GLN A 35 -5.29 -10.19 -5.91
N TYR A 36 -4.01 -9.88 -5.63
CA TYR A 36 -3.33 -8.66 -6.07
C TYR A 36 -2.33 -8.92 -7.21
N GLU A 37 -2.43 -10.04 -7.91
CA GLU A 37 -1.62 -10.31 -9.11
C GLU A 37 -1.74 -9.18 -10.14
N GLY A 38 -2.95 -8.67 -10.39
CA GLY A 38 -3.17 -7.54 -11.30
C GLY A 38 -2.39 -6.28 -10.90
N PHE A 39 -2.29 -5.99 -9.61
CA PHE A 39 -1.47 -4.89 -9.09
C PHE A 39 0.02 -5.11 -9.40
N ARG A 40 0.52 -6.32 -9.15
CA ARG A 40 1.93 -6.65 -9.40
C ARG A 40 2.28 -6.61 -10.87
N LEU A 41 1.40 -7.10 -11.74
CA LEU A 41 1.56 -7.05 -13.19
C LEU A 41 1.59 -5.60 -13.70
N ALA A 42 0.61 -4.79 -13.30
CA ALA A 42 0.56 -3.37 -13.69
C ALA A 42 1.82 -2.61 -13.26
N ARG A 43 2.29 -2.86 -12.04
CA ARG A 43 3.53 -2.27 -11.53
C ARG A 43 4.76 -2.75 -12.29
N SER A 44 4.85 -4.04 -12.60
CA SER A 44 5.97 -4.60 -13.38
C SER A 44 6.01 -3.99 -14.78
N GLN A 45 4.85 -3.86 -15.42
CA GLN A 45 4.72 -3.28 -16.74
C GLN A 45 5.16 -1.80 -16.75
N ALA A 46 4.68 -1.00 -15.81
CA ALA A 46 5.09 0.40 -15.66
C ALA A 46 6.62 0.55 -15.51
N ARG A 47 7.26 -0.35 -14.75
CA ARG A 47 8.73 -0.38 -14.64
C ARG A 47 9.42 -0.78 -15.95
N ALA A 48 8.89 -1.76 -16.66
CA ALA A 48 9.43 -2.18 -17.96
C ALA A 48 9.29 -1.09 -19.03
N GLU A 49 8.24 -0.27 -18.95
CA GLU A 49 7.99 0.90 -19.79
C GLU A 49 8.90 2.10 -19.44
N GLY A 50 9.69 2.00 -18.36
CA GLY A 50 10.65 3.03 -17.97
C GLY A 50 10.04 4.21 -17.20
N GLU A 51 8.86 4.04 -16.58
CA GLU A 51 8.27 5.06 -15.73
C GLU A 51 9.22 5.44 -14.58
N LYS A 52 9.66 6.71 -14.56
CA LYS A 52 10.58 7.23 -13.52
C LYS A 52 9.96 7.19 -12.12
N THR A 53 8.65 7.41 -12.05
CA THR A 53 7.82 7.37 -10.85
C THR A 53 6.60 6.54 -11.17
N LEU A 54 6.22 5.65 -10.26
CA LEU A 54 5.01 4.84 -10.44
C LEU A 54 3.79 5.70 -10.14
N ASP A 55 2.80 5.68 -11.03
CA ASP A 55 1.51 6.33 -10.81
C ASP A 55 0.67 5.52 -9.79
N GLY A 56 0.53 6.07 -8.58
CA GLY A 56 -0.25 5.44 -7.51
C GLY A 56 -1.74 5.31 -7.84
N ASP A 57 -2.33 6.28 -8.53
CA ASP A 57 -3.75 6.28 -8.91
C ASP A 57 -4.04 5.20 -9.96
N ARG A 58 -3.15 5.05 -10.95
CA ARG A 58 -3.19 3.95 -11.94
C ARG A 58 -3.10 2.59 -11.27
N LEU A 59 -2.18 2.42 -10.31
CA LEU A 59 -2.02 1.15 -9.60
C LEU A 59 -3.22 0.84 -8.70
N ALA A 60 -3.80 1.85 -8.04
CA ALA A 60 -4.98 1.69 -7.19
C ALA A 60 -6.20 1.16 -7.96
N ALA A 61 -6.30 1.43 -9.28
CA ALA A 61 -7.35 0.91 -10.14
C ALA A 61 -7.44 -0.64 -10.15
N THR A 62 -6.35 -1.32 -9.81
CA THR A 62 -6.26 -2.79 -9.78
C THR A 62 -6.78 -3.41 -8.46
N LEU A 63 -7.09 -2.60 -7.44
CA LEU A 63 -7.38 -3.06 -6.08
C LEU A 63 -8.84 -3.49 -5.86
N ARG A 64 -9.54 -3.91 -6.92
CA ARG A 64 -10.95 -4.36 -6.84
C ARG A 64 -11.17 -5.44 -5.77
N GLY A 65 -10.23 -6.36 -5.60
CA GLY A 65 -10.34 -7.48 -4.65
C GLY A 65 -10.21 -7.11 -3.18
N TYR A 66 -9.90 -5.85 -2.85
CA TYR A 66 -9.72 -5.39 -1.48
C TYR A 66 -11.03 -5.30 -0.69
N SER A 67 -12.11 -4.90 -1.37
CA SER A 67 -13.41 -4.69 -0.75
C SER A 67 -14.48 -5.47 -1.51
N THR A 68 -15.49 -5.96 -0.78
CA THR A 68 -16.72 -6.52 -1.37
C THR A 68 -17.47 -5.48 -2.22
N ARG A 69 -17.24 -4.19 -1.96
CA ARG A 69 -17.74 -3.07 -2.79
C ARG A 69 -17.06 -2.98 -4.16
N GLY A 70 -15.97 -3.71 -4.38
CA GLY A 70 -15.27 -3.81 -5.66
C GLY A 70 -14.85 -2.45 -6.21
N MET A 71 -15.31 -2.14 -7.42
CA MET A 71 -14.93 -0.90 -8.11
C MET A 71 -15.48 0.37 -7.44
N ALA A 72 -16.57 0.28 -6.68
CA ALA A 72 -17.07 1.44 -5.93
C ALA A 72 -16.07 1.87 -4.84
N TYR A 73 -15.44 0.91 -4.16
CA TYR A 73 -14.35 1.20 -3.23
C TYR A 73 -13.14 1.81 -3.95
N VAL A 74 -12.77 1.27 -5.11
CA VAL A 74 -11.65 1.80 -5.91
C VAL A 74 -11.90 3.25 -6.32
N ALA A 75 -13.14 3.59 -6.69
CA ALA A 75 -13.51 4.96 -7.03
C ALA A 75 -13.33 5.91 -5.84
N ASP A 76 -13.83 5.52 -4.66
CA ASP A 76 -13.68 6.31 -3.42
C ASP A 76 -12.20 6.47 -3.03
N LEU A 77 -11.42 5.39 -3.10
CA LEU A 77 -10.00 5.42 -2.79
C LEU A 77 -9.24 6.39 -3.69
N ARG A 78 -9.49 6.32 -5.01
CA ARG A 78 -8.87 7.22 -5.98
C ARG A 78 -9.31 8.67 -5.80
N ALA A 79 -10.56 8.90 -5.39
CA ALA A 79 -11.02 10.25 -5.03
C ALA A 79 -10.23 10.77 -3.81
N LEU A 80 -10.13 9.97 -2.74
CA LEU A 80 -9.35 10.32 -1.55
C LEU A 80 -7.88 10.63 -1.88
N MET A 81 -7.24 9.83 -2.74
CA MET A 81 -5.85 10.06 -3.16
C MET A 81 -5.68 11.39 -3.88
N ARG A 82 -6.63 11.73 -4.76
CA ARG A 82 -6.64 12.99 -5.51
C ARG A 82 -6.88 14.19 -4.61
N ASP A 83 -7.87 14.11 -3.73
CA ASP A 83 -8.22 15.17 -2.78
C ASP A 83 -7.06 15.46 -1.81
N ASN A 84 -6.28 14.43 -1.44
CA ASN A 84 -5.12 14.56 -0.57
C ASN A 84 -3.79 14.80 -1.33
N THR A 85 -3.84 15.04 -2.64
CA THR A 85 -2.65 15.29 -3.48
C THR A 85 -1.55 14.22 -3.29
N MET A 86 -1.95 12.96 -3.14
CA MET A 86 -1.03 11.86 -2.81
C MET A 86 0.02 11.61 -3.90
N ALA A 87 -0.23 12.03 -5.14
CA ALA A 87 0.75 11.97 -6.23
C ALA A 87 2.06 12.71 -5.91
N SER A 88 2.04 13.69 -5.00
CA SER A 88 3.26 14.35 -4.50
C SER A 88 4.22 13.39 -3.78
N LEU A 89 3.72 12.23 -3.32
CA LEU A 89 4.49 11.20 -2.64
C LEU A 89 5.05 10.13 -3.59
N ASP A 90 4.65 10.09 -4.86
CA ASP A 90 5.06 9.04 -5.81
C ASP A 90 6.58 9.03 -6.07
N GLY A 91 7.23 10.20 -5.93
CA GLY A 91 8.67 10.37 -6.01
C GLY A 91 9.38 10.49 -4.66
N ALA A 92 8.63 10.37 -3.54
CA ALA A 92 9.19 10.58 -2.22
C ALA A 92 10.26 9.52 -1.91
N ARG A 93 11.35 9.96 -1.27
CA ARG A 93 12.37 9.09 -0.72
C ARG A 93 12.40 9.28 0.78
N LEU A 94 12.49 8.17 1.52
CA LEU A 94 12.74 8.23 2.94
C LEU A 94 14.04 8.99 3.16
N GLY A 95 13.97 10.10 3.92
CA GLY A 95 15.17 10.76 4.41
C GLY A 95 16.00 9.76 5.20
N ARG A 96 17.34 9.91 5.19
CA ARG A 96 18.18 9.13 6.12
C ARG A 96 17.69 9.45 7.53
N VAL A 97 16.99 8.51 8.16
CA VAL A 97 16.69 8.57 9.59
C VAL A 97 18.04 8.50 10.29
N THR A 98 18.58 9.64 10.70
CA THR A 98 19.64 9.62 11.71
C THR A 98 18.96 9.09 12.97
N PRO A 99 19.35 7.91 13.50
CA PRO A 99 18.83 7.48 14.78
C PRO A 99 19.06 8.63 15.75
N ARG A 100 18.00 9.10 16.42
CA ARG A 100 18.16 10.05 17.52
C ARG A 100 18.93 9.29 18.59
N ARG A 101 20.26 9.41 18.55
CA ARG A 101 21.16 8.82 19.51
C ARG A 101 20.70 9.38 20.85
N TRP A 102 20.15 8.54 21.72
CA TRP A 102 19.92 8.91 23.12
C TRP A 102 21.29 9.01 23.78
N ALA A 103 22.02 10.07 23.44
CA ALA A 103 23.21 10.47 24.12
C ALA A 103 22.77 11.52 25.15
N GLN A 104 22.86 11.10 26.41
CA GLN A 104 23.03 11.95 27.59
C GLN A 104 21.78 12.66 28.10
N ALA A 105 21.14 12.04 29.09
CA ALA A 105 20.81 12.72 30.35
C ALA A 105 20.67 11.65 31.44
N TRP A 106 21.78 11.48 32.15
CA TRP A 106 21.98 11.01 33.54
C TRP A 106 21.03 9.95 34.11
#